data_AF-A0A7L3P9X1-F1
#
_entry.id   AF-A0A7L3P9X1-F1
#
_cell.length_a   1.000
_cell.length_b   1.000
_cell.length_c   1.000
_cell.angle_alpha   90.00
_cell.angle_beta   90.00
_cell.angle_gamma   90.00
#
_symmetry.space_group_name_H-M   'P 1'
#
loop_
_entity.id
_entity.type
_entity.pdbx_description
1 polymer ?
#
loop_
_entity_poly.entity_id
_entity_poly.type
_entity_poly.pdbx_seq_one_letter_code
_entity_poly.pdbx_strand_id
1 'polypeptide(L)'
;MKFEDLLLETGGFGRFQILILAILCLPRINLPMHFLLHNFLAATPSHHCAIPHQEAFVNLTMEEVLLVSIPREPDGTFKSCEMFSQPQFHLLLNSSLQSENKSIIQRCQHGWVYDHSQLTSTISTQWDLVCEQRGLNQATATFFFIGVTMGAVVFGYLSDRFDPFQALPLGPHAASISYSMLAITRTLTGVALSGVSLIVLPLGMEWVDIQHRTFTGILSSIFWSIGNMLLALAAYLVREWHWLLVAVTGPCLLSIVCLWWVPESARWLIAKGKVKQAHRHLLRCARMNRRKDFALFPSFHFSQALKRMATDKKPGGSYFYISLFRTPVLRKISLCTGVVWFGVSFSYYGMSMNLTGFGLNIYLSQFVFGVIEIPAKMVMYVLVNRVGRRQSQAWTLILTGLCIGANVVIPKSFTSLRSVVAIMGKGFSEAAFTTVFLYTSELYPTILRQNGMGYTSFVARLGGALAPLVFLLDEVWRSLPEVTYCSVAVCSGTVAFLLPKTLNRCLPEGIEDIE
;
A
#
# COMPACT_ATOMS: atom_id res chain seq x y z
N MET A 1 15.90 26.63 24.40
CA MET A 1 16.53 26.01 23.22
C MET A 1 15.67 24.83 22.81
N LYS A 2 15.10 24.86 21.61
CA LYS A 2 14.31 23.75 21.07
C LYS A 2 15.26 22.72 20.47
N PHE A 3 14.82 21.46 20.32
CA PHE A 3 15.63 20.41 19.71
C PHE A 3 16.09 20.75 18.28
N GLU A 4 15.36 21.61 17.60
CA GLU A 4 15.64 22.03 16.23
C GLU A 4 16.86 22.96 16.16
N ASP A 5 17.03 23.83 17.14
CA ASP A 5 18.21 24.69 17.29
C ASP A 5 19.47 23.83 17.47
N LEU A 6 19.35 22.74 18.24
CA LEU A 6 20.44 21.78 18.48
C LEU A 6 20.86 21.04 17.21
N LEU A 7 19.91 20.64 16.36
CA LEU A 7 20.21 20.01 15.07
C LEU A 7 20.88 20.98 14.09
N LEU A 8 20.50 22.27 14.14
CA LEU A 8 21.15 23.29 13.33
C LEU A 8 22.61 23.49 13.77
N GLU A 9 22.86 23.50 15.08
CA GLU A 9 24.22 23.63 15.62
C GLU A 9 25.12 22.42 15.31
N THR A 10 24.57 21.19 15.24
CA THR A 10 25.29 19.98 14.81
C THR A 10 25.60 19.94 13.31
N GLY A 11 25.22 20.98 12.56
CA GLY A 11 25.55 21.15 11.14
C GLY A 11 24.38 20.97 10.17
N GLY A 12 23.13 20.89 10.66
CA GLY A 12 21.93 20.84 9.81
C GLY A 12 21.94 19.63 8.86
N PHE A 13 21.61 19.86 7.59
CA PHE A 13 21.64 18.82 6.54
C PHE A 13 23.07 18.51 6.08
N GLY A 14 23.77 17.67 6.83
CA GLY A 14 25.16 17.28 6.57
C GLY A 14 25.34 15.85 6.08
N ARG A 15 26.59 15.39 6.07
CA ARG A 15 26.98 14.04 5.61
C ARG A 15 26.31 12.93 6.41
N PHE A 16 26.11 13.15 7.71
CA PHE A 16 25.45 12.19 8.58
C PHE A 16 23.99 11.98 8.18
N GLN A 17 23.26 13.06 7.92
CA GLN A 17 21.86 13.02 7.49
C GLN A 17 21.73 12.34 6.12
N ILE A 18 22.58 12.72 5.15
CA ILE A 18 22.59 12.08 3.83
C ILE A 18 22.85 10.58 3.94
N LEU A 19 23.80 10.16 4.77
CA LEU A 19 24.09 8.74 5.00
C LEU A 19 22.88 8.01 5.62
N ILE A 20 22.24 8.58 6.64
CA ILE A 20 21.05 7.99 7.26
C ILE A 20 19.92 7.86 6.23
N LEU A 21 19.68 8.90 5.43
CA LEU A 21 18.64 8.87 4.40
C LEU A 21 18.94 7.82 3.31
N ALA A 22 20.21 7.66 2.92
CA ALA A 22 20.63 6.62 2.00
C ALA A 22 20.40 5.21 2.59
N ILE A 23 20.69 5.01 3.88
CA ILE A 23 20.45 3.73 4.56
C ILE A 23 18.94 3.44 4.67
N LEU A 24 18.12 4.45 4.98
CA LEU A 24 16.66 4.31 5.13
C LEU A 24 15.91 4.19 3.80
N CYS A 25 16.58 4.43 2.67
CA CYS A 25 16.03 4.22 1.33
C CYS A 25 15.68 2.75 1.07
N LEU A 26 16.60 1.82 1.41
CA LEU A 26 16.41 0.38 1.18
C LEU A 26 15.13 -0.19 1.82
N PRO A 27 14.88 -0.03 3.13
CA PRO A 27 13.63 -0.52 3.72
C PRO A 27 12.41 0.17 3.12
N ARG A 28 12.54 1.42 2.64
CA ARG A 28 11.44 2.14 2.01
C ARG A 28 11.07 1.59 0.64
N ILE A 29 12.05 1.17 -0.15
CA ILE A 29 11.86 0.50 -1.45
C ILE A 29 11.18 -0.87 -1.27
N ASN A 30 11.49 -1.60 -0.20
CA ASN A 30 10.97 -2.96 0.00
C ASN A 30 9.50 -3.03 0.42
N LEU A 31 9.00 -2.00 1.10
CA LEU A 31 7.58 -1.94 1.52
C LEU A 31 6.59 -2.12 0.35
N PRO A 32 6.61 -1.28 -0.71
CA PRO A 32 5.66 -1.41 -1.83
C PRO A 32 5.75 -2.77 -2.51
N MET A 33 6.96 -3.36 -2.60
CA MET A 33 7.16 -4.67 -3.22
C MET A 33 6.30 -5.72 -2.53
N HIS A 34 6.25 -5.74 -1.20
CA HIS A 34 5.42 -6.69 -0.46
C HIS A 34 3.93 -6.33 -0.42
N PHE A 35 3.60 -5.04 -0.37
CA PHE A 35 2.20 -4.58 -0.34
C PHE A 35 1.45 -4.94 -1.63
N LEU A 36 2.12 -4.85 -2.78
CA LEU A 36 1.54 -5.16 -4.10
C LEU A 36 1.96 -6.54 -4.63
N LEU A 37 2.78 -7.30 -3.89
CA LEU A 37 3.24 -8.64 -4.27
C LEU A 37 2.08 -9.59 -4.62
N HIS A 38 0.94 -9.43 -3.95
CA HIS A 38 -0.23 -10.26 -4.17
C HIS A 38 -0.70 -10.24 -5.63
N ASN A 39 -0.53 -9.11 -6.33
CA ASN A 39 -0.93 -8.97 -7.74
C ASN A 39 -0.31 -10.05 -8.64
N PHE A 40 0.91 -10.49 -8.32
CA PHE A 40 1.62 -11.51 -9.09
C PHE A 40 1.50 -12.90 -8.47
N LEU A 41 1.52 -13.00 -7.14
CA LEU A 41 1.40 -14.31 -6.47
C LEU A 41 0.03 -14.96 -6.67
N ALA A 42 -1.03 -14.16 -6.68
CA ALA A 42 -2.42 -14.59 -6.77
C ALA A 42 -3.04 -14.35 -8.15
N ALA A 43 -2.23 -13.99 -9.14
CA ALA A 43 -2.69 -13.82 -10.51
C ALA A 43 -3.33 -15.13 -11.00
N THR A 44 -4.54 -15.03 -11.52
CA THR A 44 -5.25 -16.16 -12.13
C THR A 44 -4.98 -16.14 -13.63
N PRO A 45 -4.14 -17.03 -14.18
CA PRO A 45 -4.00 -17.15 -15.62
C PRO A 45 -5.32 -17.63 -16.25
N SER A 46 -5.44 -17.45 -17.57
CA SER A 46 -6.55 -18.03 -18.32
C SER A 46 -6.54 -19.54 -18.13
N HIS A 47 -7.71 -20.09 -17.80
CA HIS A 47 -7.88 -21.49 -17.48
C HIS A 47 -9.20 -22.02 -18.01
N HIS A 48 -9.25 -23.33 -18.12
CA HIS A 48 -10.43 -24.08 -18.54
C HIS A 48 -10.53 -25.39 -17.75
N CYS A 49 -11.72 -25.99 -17.72
CA CYS A 49 -11.91 -27.27 -17.03
C CYS A 49 -11.03 -28.36 -17.66
N ALA A 50 -10.42 -29.20 -16.83
CA ALA A 50 -9.73 -30.39 -17.31
C ALA A 50 -10.74 -31.39 -17.91
N ILE A 51 -10.46 -31.89 -19.11
CA ILE A 51 -11.35 -32.78 -19.86
C ILE A 51 -10.89 -34.23 -19.62
N PRO A 52 -11.75 -35.10 -19.06
CA PRO A 52 -11.40 -36.51 -18.85
C PRO A 52 -11.32 -37.25 -20.19
N HIS A 53 -10.48 -38.30 -20.24
CA HIS A 53 -10.35 -39.20 -21.40
C HIS A 53 -10.03 -38.49 -22.72
N GLN A 54 -9.07 -37.56 -22.71
CA GLN A 54 -8.62 -36.84 -23.90
C GLN A 54 -8.14 -37.79 -25.03
N GLU A 55 -7.65 -38.97 -24.66
CA GLU A 55 -7.25 -40.06 -25.56
C GLU A 55 -8.42 -40.65 -26.37
N ALA A 56 -9.67 -40.49 -25.94
CA ALA A 56 -10.84 -40.95 -26.70
C ALA A 56 -11.15 -40.06 -27.92
N PHE A 57 -10.54 -38.87 -28.00
CA PHE A 57 -10.74 -37.89 -29.07
C PHE A 57 -9.61 -37.94 -30.12
N VAL A 58 -9.14 -39.15 -30.47
CA VAL A 58 -7.96 -39.38 -31.35
C VAL A 58 -8.01 -38.61 -32.69
N ASN A 59 -9.21 -38.35 -33.21
CA ASN A 59 -9.41 -37.72 -34.52
C ASN A 59 -9.70 -36.21 -34.46
N LEU A 60 -9.66 -35.56 -33.29
CA LEU A 60 -9.99 -34.14 -33.13
C LEU A 60 -8.78 -33.33 -32.66
N THR A 61 -8.69 -32.10 -33.15
CA THR A 61 -7.72 -31.11 -32.69
C THR A 61 -8.09 -30.59 -31.29
N MET A 62 -7.11 -30.04 -30.57
CA MET A 62 -7.32 -29.51 -29.21
C MET A 62 -8.39 -28.41 -29.16
N GLU A 63 -8.48 -27.57 -30.21
CA GLU A 63 -9.51 -26.54 -30.30
C GLU A 63 -10.90 -27.13 -30.49
N GLU A 64 -11.05 -28.19 -31.28
CA GLU A 64 -12.31 -28.90 -31.49
C GLU A 64 -12.76 -29.62 -30.23
N VAL A 65 -11.82 -30.23 -29.49
CA VAL A 65 -12.10 -30.88 -28.20
C VAL A 65 -12.61 -29.85 -27.18
N LEU A 66 -11.99 -28.68 -27.11
CA LEU A 66 -12.44 -27.58 -26.25
C LEU A 66 -13.83 -27.06 -26.68
N LEU A 67 -14.07 -26.93 -27.99
CA LEU A 67 -15.35 -26.48 -28.55
C LEU A 67 -16.52 -27.41 -28.19
N VAL A 68 -16.27 -28.72 -28.21
CA VAL A 68 -17.26 -29.76 -27.91
C VAL A 68 -17.48 -29.93 -26.40
N SER A 69 -16.47 -29.61 -25.58
CA SER A 69 -16.48 -29.91 -24.14
C SER A 69 -16.77 -28.70 -23.25
N ILE A 70 -16.56 -27.48 -23.76
CA ILE A 70 -16.62 -26.25 -22.97
C ILE A 70 -17.53 -25.21 -23.64
N PRO A 71 -18.53 -24.67 -22.93
CA PRO A 71 -19.40 -23.63 -23.47
C PRO A 71 -18.64 -22.33 -23.74
N ARG A 72 -19.07 -21.57 -24.77
CA ARG A 72 -18.52 -20.25 -25.10
C ARG A 72 -19.29 -19.12 -24.41
N GLU A 73 -18.57 -18.08 -24.05
CA GLU A 73 -19.12 -16.78 -23.67
C GLU A 73 -19.59 -15.99 -24.90
N PRO A 74 -20.44 -14.96 -24.71
CA PRO A 74 -20.87 -14.07 -25.79
C PRO A 74 -19.72 -13.38 -26.52
N ASP A 75 -18.59 -13.18 -25.81
CA ASP A 75 -17.37 -12.55 -26.32
C ASP A 75 -16.53 -13.52 -27.19
N GLY A 76 -16.96 -14.79 -27.35
CA GLY A 76 -16.30 -15.83 -28.15
C GLY A 76 -15.25 -16.66 -27.41
N THR A 77 -14.90 -16.28 -26.17
CA THR A 77 -13.99 -16.99 -25.27
C THR A 77 -14.66 -18.21 -24.63
N PHE A 78 -13.88 -19.20 -24.21
CA PHE A 78 -14.41 -20.35 -23.46
C PHE A 78 -14.71 -19.96 -22.01
N LYS A 79 -15.81 -20.48 -21.44
CA LYS A 79 -16.09 -20.33 -20.00
C LYS A 79 -15.05 -21.10 -19.18
N SER A 80 -14.45 -20.43 -18.20
CA SER A 80 -13.35 -21.01 -17.41
C SER A 80 -13.78 -21.99 -16.30
N CYS A 81 -15.03 -21.89 -15.83
CA CYS A 81 -15.52 -22.60 -14.64
C CYS A 81 -16.65 -23.61 -14.90
N GLU A 82 -17.08 -23.72 -16.15
CA GLU A 82 -18.21 -24.56 -16.57
C GLU A 82 -17.77 -25.46 -17.72
N MET A 83 -18.29 -26.68 -17.76
CA MET A 83 -18.09 -27.63 -18.85
C MET A 83 -19.41 -28.31 -19.19
N PHE A 84 -19.50 -28.90 -20.39
CA PHE A 84 -20.60 -29.79 -20.71
C PHE A 84 -20.46 -31.12 -19.96
N SER A 85 -21.59 -31.68 -19.51
CA SER A 85 -21.65 -32.99 -18.86
C SER A 85 -21.35 -34.13 -19.83
N GLN A 86 -21.63 -33.92 -21.11
CA GLN A 86 -21.28 -34.82 -22.21
C GLN A 86 -20.75 -34.01 -23.40
N PRO A 87 -19.78 -34.54 -24.16
CA PRO A 87 -19.22 -33.86 -25.33
C PRO A 87 -20.30 -33.61 -26.39
N GLN A 88 -20.44 -32.34 -26.79
CA GLN A 88 -21.45 -31.88 -27.74
C GLN A 88 -20.92 -31.85 -29.19
N PHE A 89 -20.81 -33.01 -29.83
CA PHE A 89 -20.27 -33.13 -31.20
C PHE A 89 -21.08 -32.37 -32.25
N HIS A 90 -22.36 -32.09 -31.98
CA HIS A 90 -23.23 -31.33 -32.89
C HIS A 90 -22.69 -29.90 -33.16
N LEU A 91 -21.92 -29.33 -32.22
CA LEU A 91 -21.30 -28.00 -32.37
C LEU A 91 -20.24 -27.96 -33.49
N LEU A 92 -19.65 -29.11 -33.86
CA LEU A 92 -18.72 -29.21 -35.00
C LEU A 92 -19.44 -29.21 -36.34
N LEU A 93 -20.70 -29.66 -36.38
CA LEU A 93 -21.47 -29.80 -37.62
C LEU A 93 -22.23 -28.53 -38.02
N ASN A 94 -22.15 -27.43 -37.24
CA ASN A 94 -22.88 -26.18 -37.49
C ASN A 94 -24.39 -26.39 -37.73
N SER A 95 -24.97 -27.48 -37.23
CA SER A 95 -26.39 -27.76 -37.39
C SER A 95 -27.17 -26.95 -36.35
N SER A 96 -28.05 -26.10 -36.84
CA SER A 96 -28.94 -25.22 -36.06
C SER A 96 -30.05 -25.99 -35.33
N LEU A 97 -29.74 -27.15 -34.76
CA LEU A 97 -30.63 -27.86 -33.83
C LEU A 97 -30.29 -27.39 -32.42
N GLN A 98 -30.89 -26.25 -32.10
CA GLN A 98 -30.90 -25.64 -30.78
C GLN A 98 -31.69 -26.54 -29.82
N SER A 99 -31.05 -27.58 -29.28
CA SER A 99 -31.61 -28.29 -28.13
C SER A 99 -31.38 -27.44 -26.89
N GLU A 100 -32.45 -26.84 -26.40
CA GLU A 100 -32.57 -26.03 -25.18
C GLU A 100 -32.28 -26.79 -23.87
N ASN A 101 -31.33 -27.73 -23.85
CA ASN A 101 -31.00 -28.46 -22.64
C ASN A 101 -29.93 -27.70 -21.81
N LYS A 102 -30.37 -26.65 -21.10
CA LYS A 102 -29.60 -25.99 -20.02
C LYS A 102 -29.12 -26.98 -18.94
N SER A 103 -29.69 -28.19 -18.88
CA SER A 103 -29.31 -29.29 -17.98
C SER A 103 -27.98 -29.98 -18.31
N ILE A 104 -27.31 -29.60 -19.41
CA ILE A 104 -26.04 -30.21 -19.85
C ILE A 104 -24.82 -29.45 -19.31
N ILE A 105 -24.97 -28.24 -18.76
CA ILE A 105 -23.83 -27.47 -18.23
C ILE A 105 -23.61 -27.83 -16.76
N GLN A 106 -22.40 -28.24 -16.42
CA GLN A 106 -21.97 -28.57 -15.06
C GLN A 106 -20.69 -27.83 -14.69
N ARG A 107 -20.38 -27.78 -13.38
CA ARG A 107 -19.11 -27.24 -12.89
C ARG A 107 -17.94 -28.19 -13.20
N CYS A 108 -16.73 -27.67 -13.31
CA CYS A 108 -15.54 -28.51 -13.54
C CYS A 108 -15.42 -29.57 -12.43
N GLN A 109 -15.36 -30.85 -12.78
CA GLN A 109 -15.23 -31.95 -11.81
C GLN A 109 -13.82 -32.52 -11.70
N HIS A 110 -13.01 -32.39 -12.75
CA HIS A 110 -11.72 -33.07 -12.88
C HIS A 110 -10.52 -32.12 -12.73
N GLY A 111 -10.72 -30.97 -12.11
CA GLY A 111 -9.71 -29.91 -11.96
C GLY A 111 -9.65 -28.95 -13.15
N TRP A 112 -8.54 -28.22 -13.26
CA TRP A 112 -8.36 -27.13 -14.23
C TRP A 112 -7.02 -27.25 -14.95
N VAL A 113 -6.99 -26.77 -16.19
CA VAL A 113 -5.77 -26.61 -16.99
C VAL A 113 -5.53 -25.11 -17.18
N TYR A 114 -4.32 -24.68 -16.87
CA TYR A 114 -3.92 -23.28 -16.87
C TYR A 114 -3.00 -22.97 -18.03
N ASP A 115 -3.09 -21.75 -18.56
CA ASP A 115 -2.09 -21.24 -19.50
C ASP A 115 -0.84 -20.76 -18.74
N HIS A 116 0.30 -21.39 -19.04
CA HIS A 116 1.60 -21.10 -18.43
C HIS A 116 2.45 -20.11 -19.25
N SER A 117 1.89 -19.48 -20.29
CA SER A 117 2.60 -18.57 -21.19
C SER A 117 3.17 -17.32 -20.48
N GLN A 118 2.39 -16.71 -19.59
CA GLN A 118 2.80 -15.51 -18.84
C GLN A 118 3.42 -15.83 -17.48
N LEU A 119 2.83 -16.77 -16.74
CA LEU A 119 3.23 -17.15 -15.39
C LEU A 119 3.36 -18.66 -15.30
N THR A 120 4.52 -19.14 -14.85
CA THR A 120 4.78 -20.59 -14.76
C THR A 120 3.99 -21.22 -13.61
N SER A 121 4.01 -20.59 -12.44
CA SER A 121 3.29 -21.05 -11.25
C SER A 121 2.87 -19.89 -10.35
N THR A 122 1.65 -19.95 -9.86
CA THR A 122 1.06 -19.00 -8.91
C THR A 122 0.43 -19.74 -7.72
N ILE A 123 0.09 -19.01 -6.66
CA ILE A 123 -0.72 -19.52 -5.54
C ILE A 123 -2.04 -20.08 -6.09
N SER A 124 -2.65 -19.38 -7.05
CA SER A 124 -3.93 -19.78 -7.63
C SER A 124 -3.83 -21.11 -8.37
N THR A 125 -2.74 -21.34 -9.13
CA THR A 125 -2.57 -22.58 -9.90
C THR A 125 -2.10 -23.76 -9.06
N GLN A 126 -1.46 -23.51 -7.91
CA GLN A 126 -0.93 -24.58 -7.07
C GLN A 126 -1.99 -25.22 -6.15
N TRP A 127 -2.93 -24.41 -5.65
CA TRP A 127 -4.02 -24.89 -4.79
C TRP A 127 -5.39 -24.75 -5.43
N ASP A 128 -5.44 -24.56 -6.76
CA ASP A 128 -6.67 -24.45 -7.55
C ASP A 128 -7.70 -23.45 -6.96
N LEU A 129 -7.22 -22.26 -6.58
CA LEU A 129 -8.03 -21.21 -5.95
C LEU A 129 -8.82 -20.39 -6.99
N VAL A 130 -9.46 -21.09 -7.92
CA VAL A 130 -10.30 -20.53 -8.99
C VAL A 130 -11.77 -20.87 -8.78
N CYS A 131 -12.64 -20.21 -9.53
CA CYS A 131 -14.08 -20.45 -9.50
C CYS A 131 -14.65 -20.36 -8.06
N GLU A 132 -15.16 -21.45 -7.50
CA GLU A 132 -15.73 -21.49 -6.14
C GLU A 132 -14.73 -21.06 -5.04
N GLN A 133 -13.44 -21.33 -5.24
CA GLN A 133 -12.40 -21.01 -4.25
C GLN A 133 -11.72 -19.66 -4.49
N ARG A 134 -12.21 -18.85 -5.43
CA ARG A 134 -11.68 -17.51 -5.72
C ARG A 134 -11.70 -16.59 -4.49
N GLY A 135 -12.68 -16.76 -3.60
CA GLY A 135 -12.76 -16.05 -2.32
C GLY A 135 -11.52 -16.24 -1.45
N LEU A 136 -10.94 -17.45 -1.41
CA LEU A 136 -9.71 -17.74 -0.67
C LEU A 136 -8.50 -17.03 -1.30
N ASN A 137 -8.46 -16.94 -2.63
CA ASN A 137 -7.41 -16.20 -3.31
C ASN A 137 -7.40 -14.72 -2.85
N GLN A 138 -8.56 -14.05 -2.86
CA GLN A 138 -8.69 -12.65 -2.38
C GLN A 138 -8.51 -12.50 -0.87
N ALA A 139 -8.89 -13.52 -0.09
CA ALA A 139 -8.68 -13.54 1.36
C ALA A 139 -7.19 -13.50 1.72
N THR A 140 -6.30 -14.06 0.89
CA THR A 140 -4.85 -14.03 1.12
C THR A 140 -4.29 -12.60 1.15
N ALA A 141 -4.75 -11.70 0.27
CA ALA A 141 -4.40 -10.28 0.35
C ALA A 141 -4.98 -9.64 1.62
N THR A 142 -6.23 -9.96 1.93
CA THR A 142 -6.92 -9.44 3.12
C THR A 142 -6.17 -9.78 4.41
N PHE A 143 -5.73 -11.04 4.56
CA PHE A 143 -4.93 -11.49 5.70
C PHE A 143 -3.62 -10.71 5.86
N PHE A 144 -2.95 -10.37 4.76
CA PHE A 144 -1.78 -9.50 4.79
C PHE A 144 -2.13 -8.11 5.35
N PHE A 145 -3.19 -7.47 4.87
CA PHE A 145 -3.59 -6.13 5.36
C PHE A 145 -4.13 -6.14 6.80
N ILE A 146 -4.80 -7.22 7.22
CA ILE A 146 -5.16 -7.44 8.63
C ILE A 146 -3.87 -7.49 9.47
N GLY A 147 -2.87 -8.25 9.01
CA GLY A 147 -1.55 -8.28 9.63
C GLY A 147 -0.91 -6.89 9.71
N VAL A 148 -0.96 -6.10 8.64
CA VAL A 148 -0.46 -4.71 8.64
C VAL A 148 -1.19 -3.84 9.67
N THR A 149 -2.50 -4.02 9.82
CA THR A 149 -3.33 -3.28 10.79
C THR A 149 -2.96 -3.67 12.22
N MET A 150 -2.86 -4.97 12.51
CA MET A 150 -2.42 -5.47 13.81
C MET A 150 -1.00 -5.00 14.14
N GLY A 151 -0.09 -5.07 13.17
CA GLY A 151 1.28 -4.60 13.33
C GLY A 151 1.35 -3.11 13.62
N ALA A 152 0.47 -2.29 13.05
CA ALA A 152 0.45 -0.86 13.34
C ALA A 152 0.09 -0.58 14.80
N VAL A 153 -0.85 -1.34 15.36
CA VAL A 153 -1.26 -1.23 16.78
C VAL A 153 -0.15 -1.74 17.70
N VAL A 154 0.40 -2.93 17.42
CA VAL A 154 1.43 -3.57 18.24
C VAL A 154 2.73 -2.75 18.21
N PHE A 155 3.27 -2.46 17.02
CA PHE A 155 4.50 -1.70 16.89
C PHE A 155 4.34 -0.22 17.20
N GLY A 156 3.14 0.36 17.05
CA GLY A 156 2.87 1.71 17.54
C GLY A 156 2.95 1.80 19.07
N TYR A 157 2.45 0.80 19.78
CA TYR A 157 2.61 0.72 21.23
C TYR A 157 4.05 0.37 21.66
N LEU A 158 4.70 -0.55 20.94
CA LEU A 158 6.06 -0.97 21.25
C LEU A 158 7.10 0.12 20.95
N SER A 159 6.96 0.89 19.87
CA SER A 159 7.90 1.98 19.51
C SER A 159 8.03 3.04 20.59
N ASP A 160 6.98 3.22 21.38
CA ASP A 160 6.98 4.18 22.49
C ASP A 160 7.67 3.63 23.74
N ARG A 161 7.85 2.31 23.85
CA ARG A 161 8.39 1.66 25.07
C ARG A 161 9.75 1.00 24.88
N PHE A 162 10.01 0.39 23.74
CA PHE A 162 11.21 -0.37 23.44
C PHE A 162 11.83 0.09 22.12
N ASP A 163 13.15 -0.05 22.00
CA ASP A 163 13.86 0.15 20.74
C ASP A 163 13.51 -1.03 19.79
N PRO A 164 12.68 -0.81 18.75
CA PRO A 164 11.94 -1.87 18.07
C PRO A 164 12.77 -2.71 17.08
N PHE A 165 14.08 -2.47 17.00
CA PHE A 165 14.97 -3.09 16.00
C PHE A 165 15.29 -4.57 16.27
N GLN A 166 14.95 -5.12 17.45
CA GLN A 166 15.38 -6.47 17.86
C GLN A 166 14.34 -7.59 17.65
N ALA A 167 13.13 -7.29 17.18
CA ALA A 167 12.03 -8.27 17.15
C ALA A 167 11.22 -8.26 15.84
N LEU A 168 11.88 -8.43 14.69
CA LEU A 168 11.17 -8.62 13.42
C LEU A 168 11.25 -10.09 12.96
N PRO A 169 10.22 -10.91 13.17
CA PRO A 169 10.19 -12.28 12.65
C PRO A 169 9.86 -12.24 11.15
N LEU A 170 10.88 -12.15 10.30
CA LEU A 170 10.76 -12.54 8.89
C LEU A 170 10.95 -14.06 8.81
N GLY A 171 9.88 -14.83 9.09
CA GLY A 171 9.90 -16.28 8.95
C GLY A 171 10.09 -16.72 7.48
N PRO A 172 10.45 -17.98 7.19
CA PRO A 172 10.66 -18.46 5.82
C PRO A 172 9.31 -18.64 5.08
N HIS A 173 8.83 -17.60 4.40
CA HIS A 173 7.57 -17.63 3.62
C HIS A 173 7.58 -18.67 2.49
N ALA A 174 8.74 -18.86 1.87
CA ALA A 174 8.93 -19.77 0.75
C ALA A 174 8.84 -21.25 1.13
N ALA A 175 8.82 -21.58 2.44
CA ALA A 175 8.63 -22.94 2.94
C ALA A 175 7.16 -23.28 3.23
N SER A 176 6.21 -22.45 2.78
CA SER A 176 4.78 -22.69 3.03
C SER A 176 4.26 -23.84 2.17
N ILE A 177 4.09 -25.02 2.78
CA ILE A 177 3.60 -26.23 2.10
C ILE A 177 2.06 -26.24 2.02
N SER A 178 1.38 -25.53 2.92
CA SER A 178 -0.09 -25.45 2.97
C SER A 178 -0.60 -24.01 2.87
N TYR A 179 -1.83 -23.86 2.38
CA TYR A 179 -2.52 -22.57 2.30
C TYR A 179 -2.62 -21.88 3.67
N SER A 180 -2.95 -22.62 4.74
CA SER A 180 -3.03 -22.06 6.09
C SER A 180 -1.68 -21.54 6.58
N MET A 181 -0.59 -22.25 6.30
CA MET A 181 0.76 -21.79 6.62
C MET A 181 1.10 -20.52 5.82
N LEU A 182 0.71 -20.44 4.55
CA LEU A 182 0.88 -19.24 3.76
C LEU A 182 0.09 -18.05 4.33
N ALA A 183 -1.18 -18.25 4.71
CA ALA A 183 -2.02 -17.21 5.29
C ALA A 183 -1.42 -16.65 6.59
N ILE A 184 -0.96 -17.53 7.50
CA ILE A 184 -0.31 -17.15 8.76
C ILE A 184 0.98 -16.39 8.47
N THR A 185 1.86 -16.92 7.62
CA THR A 185 3.15 -16.28 7.33
C THR A 185 2.98 -14.93 6.63
N ARG A 186 2.00 -14.78 5.74
CA ARG A 186 1.64 -13.50 5.09
C ARG A 186 1.10 -12.50 6.11
N THR A 187 0.28 -12.94 7.06
CA THR A 187 -0.21 -12.08 8.16
C THR A 187 0.95 -11.60 9.02
N LEU A 188 1.88 -12.48 9.40
CA LEU A 188 3.08 -12.15 10.17
C LEU A 188 3.99 -11.16 9.43
N THR A 189 4.14 -11.29 8.10
CA THR A 189 4.86 -10.30 7.29
C THR A 189 4.17 -8.96 7.28
N GLY A 190 2.84 -8.93 7.19
CA GLY A 190 2.08 -7.70 7.33
C GLY A 190 2.39 -7.01 8.66
N VAL A 191 2.38 -7.77 9.75
CA VAL A 191 2.72 -7.27 11.10
C VAL A 191 4.13 -6.67 11.13
N ALA A 192 5.13 -7.42 10.64
CA ALA A 192 6.53 -7.02 10.59
C ALA A 192 6.76 -5.76 9.75
N LEU A 193 6.26 -5.73 8.51
CA LEU A 193 6.46 -4.61 7.59
C LEU A 193 5.74 -3.34 8.05
N SER A 194 4.61 -3.46 8.75
CA SER A 194 3.94 -2.32 9.36
C SER A 194 4.83 -1.66 10.42
N GLY A 195 5.50 -2.47 11.25
CA GLY A 195 6.51 -1.99 12.19
C GLY A 195 7.64 -1.23 11.50
N VAL A 196 8.24 -1.84 10.47
CA VAL A 196 9.30 -1.20 9.67
C VAL A 196 8.82 0.14 9.10
N SER A 197 7.63 0.20 8.52
CA SER A 197 7.08 1.43 7.97
C SER A 197 6.86 2.52 9.02
N LEU A 198 6.43 2.16 10.24
CA LEU A 198 6.19 3.11 11.33
C LEU A 198 7.48 3.65 11.94
N ILE A 199 8.59 2.90 11.87
CA ILE A 199 9.87 3.29 12.45
C ILE A 199 10.71 4.08 11.46
N VAL A 200 10.84 3.58 10.22
CA VAL A 200 11.74 4.11 9.19
C VAL A 200 11.38 5.54 8.78
N LEU A 201 10.08 5.82 8.58
CA LEU A 201 9.62 7.13 8.10
C LEU A 201 9.87 8.25 9.13
N PRO A 202 9.41 8.14 10.40
CA PRO A 202 9.70 9.17 11.40
C PRO A 202 11.19 9.30 11.70
N LEU A 203 11.92 8.18 11.80
CA LEU A 203 13.35 8.21 12.15
C LEU A 203 14.18 9.00 11.15
N GLY A 204 13.91 8.85 9.85
CA GLY A 204 14.59 9.66 8.82
C GLY A 204 14.29 11.15 8.93
N MET A 205 13.05 11.50 9.30
CA MET A 205 12.59 12.88 9.42
C MET A 205 13.07 13.56 10.72
N GLU A 206 13.31 12.79 11.78
CA GLU A 206 13.74 13.30 13.08
C GLU A 206 15.21 13.72 13.12
N TRP A 207 16.04 13.13 12.27
CA TRP A 207 17.45 13.48 12.10
C TRP A 207 17.67 14.68 11.16
N VAL A 208 16.61 15.16 10.50
CA VAL A 208 16.65 16.23 9.52
C VAL A 208 16.08 17.54 10.08
N ASP A 209 16.70 18.65 9.72
CA ASP A 209 16.30 20.00 10.08
C ASP A 209 14.99 20.41 9.39
N ILE A 210 14.31 21.42 9.94
CA ILE A 210 12.96 21.80 9.50
C ILE A 210 12.90 22.16 8.02
N GLN A 211 13.93 22.83 7.50
CA GLN A 211 13.94 23.32 6.11
C GLN A 211 13.99 22.16 5.11
N HIS A 212 14.74 21.11 5.41
CA HIS A 212 14.92 19.96 4.52
C HIS A 212 13.97 18.79 4.79
N ARG A 213 13.11 18.87 5.82
CA ARG A 213 12.12 17.82 6.13
C ARG A 213 11.20 17.55 4.96
N THR A 214 10.61 18.58 4.36
CA THR A 214 9.65 18.39 3.26
C THR A 214 10.30 17.74 2.04
N PHE A 215 11.51 18.16 1.69
CA PHE A 215 12.31 17.52 0.63
C PHE A 215 12.58 16.04 0.94
N THR A 216 13.01 15.73 2.17
CA THR A 216 13.31 14.37 2.62
C THR A 216 12.07 13.46 2.59
N GLY A 217 10.91 13.98 3.00
CA GLY A 217 9.64 13.25 2.95
C GLY A 217 9.22 12.91 1.51
N ILE A 218 9.38 13.86 0.58
CA ILE A 218 9.11 13.63 -0.85
C ILE A 218 10.09 12.61 -1.41
N LEU A 219 11.38 12.73 -1.12
CA LEU A 219 12.39 11.77 -1.56
C LEU A 219 12.07 10.34 -1.07
N SER A 220 11.67 10.19 0.20
CA SER A 220 11.20 8.92 0.75
C SER A 220 9.94 8.39 0.05
N SER A 221 9.05 9.27 -0.39
CA SER A 221 7.88 8.90 -1.17
C SER A 221 8.23 8.48 -2.61
N ILE A 222 9.27 9.05 -3.23
CA ILE A 222 9.75 8.60 -4.55
C ILE A 222 10.32 7.19 -4.46
N PHE A 223 11.05 6.86 -3.40
CA PHE A 223 11.56 5.51 -3.18
C PHE A 223 10.46 4.44 -3.09
N TRP A 224 9.25 4.82 -2.62
CA TRP A 224 8.08 3.94 -2.69
C TRP A 224 7.69 3.63 -4.15
N SER A 225 7.65 4.64 -5.02
CA SER A 225 7.32 4.43 -6.44
C SER A 225 8.40 3.63 -7.17
N ILE A 226 9.68 3.85 -6.84
CA ILE A 226 10.77 3.03 -7.35
C ILE A 226 10.59 1.56 -6.93
N GLY A 227 10.18 1.29 -5.69
CA GLY A 227 9.86 -0.06 -5.24
C GLY A 227 8.70 -0.71 -6.01
N ASN A 228 7.66 0.06 -6.35
CA ASN A 228 6.56 -0.41 -7.21
C ASN A 228 7.08 -0.81 -8.62
N MET A 229 7.98 -0.01 -9.20
CA MET A 229 8.59 -0.30 -10.51
C MET A 229 9.51 -1.53 -10.45
N LEU A 230 10.31 -1.64 -9.40
CA LEU A 230 11.20 -2.79 -9.19
C LEU A 230 10.42 -4.09 -8.95
N LEU A 231 9.26 -4.03 -8.29
CA LEU A 231 8.37 -5.19 -8.17
C LEU A 231 7.93 -5.71 -9.54
N ALA A 232 7.53 -4.82 -10.45
CA ALA A 232 7.15 -5.20 -11.82
C ALA A 232 8.31 -5.88 -12.56
N LEU A 233 9.52 -5.33 -12.40
CA LEU A 233 10.74 -5.91 -12.98
C LEU A 233 11.05 -7.30 -12.39
N ALA A 234 10.98 -7.44 -11.06
CA ALA A 234 11.23 -8.71 -10.39
C ALA A 234 10.23 -9.78 -10.84
N ALA A 235 8.94 -9.43 -10.96
CA ALA A 235 7.89 -10.33 -11.42
C ALA A 235 8.04 -10.72 -12.90
N TYR A 236 8.58 -9.83 -13.73
CA TYR A 236 8.86 -10.13 -15.14
C TYR A 236 10.03 -11.12 -15.30
N LEU A 237 11.08 -10.97 -14.48
CA LEU A 237 12.26 -11.83 -14.49
C LEU A 237 12.01 -13.18 -13.82
N VAL A 238 11.21 -13.20 -12.74
CA VAL A 238 10.94 -14.40 -11.93
C VAL A 238 9.46 -14.74 -12.01
N ARG A 239 9.14 -15.75 -12.81
CA ARG A 239 7.75 -16.15 -13.11
C ARG A 239 7.19 -17.23 -12.19
N GLU A 240 8.02 -17.80 -11.32
CA GLU A 240 7.60 -18.74 -10.28
C GLU A 240 7.40 -18.02 -8.95
N TRP A 241 6.25 -18.25 -8.32
CA TRP A 241 5.85 -17.49 -7.14
C TRP A 241 6.75 -17.70 -5.91
N HIS A 242 7.31 -18.90 -5.71
CA HIS A 242 8.24 -19.18 -4.60
C HIS A 242 9.52 -18.36 -4.73
N TRP A 243 10.13 -18.36 -5.91
CA TRP A 243 11.35 -17.61 -6.19
C TRP A 243 11.09 -16.11 -6.21
N LEU A 244 9.93 -15.67 -6.68
CA LEU A 244 9.54 -14.26 -6.62
C LEU A 244 9.44 -13.78 -5.16
N LEU A 245 8.87 -14.60 -4.29
CA LEU A 245 8.79 -14.31 -2.86
C LEU A 245 10.18 -14.24 -2.21
N VAL A 246 11.09 -15.14 -2.58
CA VAL A 246 12.50 -15.07 -2.13
C VAL A 246 13.18 -13.81 -2.65
N ALA A 247 13.01 -13.47 -3.94
CA ALA A 247 13.62 -12.31 -4.57
C ALA A 247 13.16 -10.99 -3.93
N VAL A 248 11.89 -10.89 -3.53
CA VAL A 248 11.34 -9.70 -2.86
C VAL A 248 11.69 -9.66 -1.37
N THR A 249 11.74 -10.81 -0.70
CA THR A 249 12.06 -10.87 0.74
C THR A 249 13.56 -10.74 1.03
N GLY A 250 14.43 -11.18 0.11
CA GLY A 250 15.89 -11.12 0.26
C GLY A 250 16.41 -9.71 0.59
N PRO A 251 16.02 -8.66 -0.16
CA PRO A 251 16.34 -7.27 0.16
C PRO A 251 15.85 -6.78 1.53
N CYS A 252 14.82 -7.38 2.12
CA CYS A 252 14.37 -7.04 3.47
C CYS A 252 15.40 -7.45 4.54
N LEU A 253 16.08 -8.60 4.36
CA LEU A 253 17.16 -9.01 5.27
C LEU A 253 18.32 -8.01 5.23
N LEU A 254 18.71 -7.58 4.03
CA LEU A 254 19.70 -6.52 3.85
C LEU A 254 19.25 -5.23 4.54
N SER A 255 17.97 -4.88 4.41
CA SER A 255 17.41 -3.69 5.06
C SER A 255 17.50 -3.77 6.59
N ILE A 256 17.22 -4.93 7.20
CA ILE A 256 17.34 -5.11 8.65
C ILE A 256 18.80 -4.94 9.11
N VAL A 257 19.75 -5.54 8.40
CA VAL A 257 21.18 -5.35 8.69
C VAL A 257 21.56 -3.87 8.56
N CYS A 258 21.07 -3.20 7.52
CA CYS A 258 21.28 -1.78 7.30
C CYS A 258 20.74 -0.90 8.45
N LEU A 259 19.61 -1.27 9.04
CA LEU A 259 19.00 -0.55 10.16
C LEU A 259 19.83 -0.58 11.44
N TRP A 260 20.70 -1.59 11.64
CA TRP A 260 21.60 -1.63 12.80
C TRP A 260 22.64 -0.51 12.80
N TRP A 261 22.95 0.07 11.64
CA TRP A 261 23.84 1.23 11.55
C TRP A 261 23.11 2.56 11.79
N VAL A 262 21.78 2.56 11.81
CA VAL A 262 20.99 3.76 12.06
C VAL A 262 20.94 4.01 13.58
N PRO A 263 21.37 5.20 14.05
CA PRO A 263 21.28 5.52 15.46
C PRO A 263 19.84 5.76 15.88
N GLU A 264 19.52 5.38 17.12
CA GLU A 264 18.26 5.69 17.77
C GLU A 264 17.93 7.18 17.72
N SER A 265 16.64 7.51 17.71
CA SER A 265 16.18 8.90 17.67
C SER A 265 16.70 9.69 18.88
N ALA A 266 17.44 10.76 18.61
CA ALA A 266 17.89 11.67 19.65
C ALA A 266 16.71 12.32 20.39
N ARG A 267 15.58 12.55 19.72
CA ARG A 267 14.35 13.10 20.34
C ARG A 267 13.75 12.13 21.33
N TRP A 268 13.63 10.87 20.93
CA TRP A 268 13.08 9.81 21.78
C TRP A 268 13.96 9.59 23.01
N LEU A 269 15.29 9.55 22.83
CA LEU A 269 16.25 9.42 23.92
C LEU A 269 16.13 10.55 24.97
N ILE A 270 15.96 11.80 24.51
CA ILE A 270 15.73 12.95 25.41
C ILE A 270 14.40 12.79 26.13
N ALA A 271 13.34 12.42 25.42
CA ALA A 271 12.01 12.23 26.00
C ALA A 271 11.97 11.13 27.07
N LYS A 272 12.79 10.08 26.93
CA LYS A 272 12.96 9.00 27.92
C LYS A 272 13.90 9.34 29.07
N GLY A 273 14.51 10.52 29.08
CA GLY A 273 15.51 10.90 30.08
C GLY A 273 16.88 10.23 29.90
N LYS A 274 17.11 9.49 28.80
CA LYS A 274 18.39 8.84 28.44
C LYS A 274 19.40 9.87 27.87
N VAL A 275 19.63 10.96 28.60
CA VAL A 275 20.41 12.14 28.15
C VAL A 275 21.85 11.80 27.73
N LYS A 276 22.51 10.87 28.42
CA LYS A 276 23.90 10.47 28.10
C LYS A 276 24.00 9.82 26.71
N GLN A 277 23.02 9.01 26.33
CA GLN A 277 22.99 8.36 25.01
C GLN A 277 22.66 9.38 23.91
N ALA A 278 21.64 10.24 24.14
CA ALA A 278 21.30 11.32 23.21
C ALA A 278 22.52 12.21 22.91
N HIS A 279 23.27 12.60 23.95
CA HIS A 279 24.49 13.39 23.80
C HIS A 279 25.56 12.67 22.96
N ARG A 280 25.77 11.37 23.17
CA ARG A 280 26.74 10.58 22.40
C ARG A 280 26.39 10.52 20.91
N HIS A 281 25.11 10.35 20.58
CA HIS A 281 24.65 10.32 19.18
C HIS A 281 24.76 11.70 18.51
N LEU A 282 24.37 12.77 19.20
CA LEU A 282 24.52 14.15 18.70
C LEU A 282 25.99 14.53 18.48
N LEU A 283 26.90 14.12 19.37
CA LEU A 283 28.36 14.30 19.17
C LEU A 283 28.89 13.51 17.96
N ARG A 284 28.38 12.30 17.72
CA ARG A 284 28.74 11.51 16.53
C ARG A 284 28.26 12.21 15.25
N CYS A 285 27.02 12.72 15.27
CA CYS A 285 26.45 13.53 14.18
C CYS A 285 27.32 14.76 13.89
N ALA A 286 27.63 15.58 14.91
CA ALA A 286 28.46 16.78 14.76
C ALA A 286 29.87 16.48 14.23
N ARG A 287 30.51 15.39 14.71
CA ARG A 287 31.82 14.93 14.20
C ARG A 287 31.77 14.57 12.72
N MET A 288 30.75 13.82 12.30
CA MET A 288 30.58 13.43 10.89
C MET A 288 30.24 14.62 9.99
N ASN A 289 29.55 15.63 10.53
CA ASN A 289 29.28 16.90 9.88
C ASN A 289 30.44 17.91 9.96
N ARG A 290 31.61 17.49 10.47
CA ARG A 290 32.84 18.30 10.59
C ARG A 290 32.67 19.59 11.43
N ARG A 291 31.71 19.62 12.36
CA ARG A 291 31.52 20.73 13.31
C ARG A 291 32.37 20.50 14.56
N LYS A 292 33.63 20.94 14.51
CA LYS A 292 34.60 20.80 15.61
C LYS A 292 34.25 21.70 16.80
N ASP A 293 33.63 22.86 16.55
CA ASP A 293 33.23 23.82 17.59
C ASP A 293 32.16 23.26 18.53
N PHE A 294 31.32 22.36 18.01
CA PHE A 294 30.30 21.67 18.80
C PHE A 294 30.88 20.63 19.77
N ALA A 295 32.08 20.11 19.50
CA ALA A 295 32.81 19.24 20.43
C ALA A 295 33.49 20.01 21.58
N LEU A 296 33.67 21.33 21.41
CA LEU A 296 34.18 22.27 22.40
C LEU A 296 33.07 22.83 23.30
N PHE A 297 31.80 22.61 22.96
CA PHE A 297 30.67 23.02 23.79
C PHE A 297 30.75 22.30 25.16
N PRO A 298 30.69 23.01 26.31
CA PRO A 298 30.84 22.39 27.61
C PRO A 298 29.79 21.27 27.78
N SER A 299 30.26 20.04 27.92
CA SER A 299 29.43 18.83 28.05
C SER A 299 28.38 18.94 29.18
N PHE A 300 28.69 19.73 30.21
CA PHE A 300 27.80 20.05 31.32
C PHE A 300 26.60 20.93 30.90
N HIS A 301 26.83 22.05 30.22
CA HIS A 301 25.76 22.96 29.76
C HIS A 301 24.86 22.28 28.73
N PHE A 302 25.44 21.48 27.83
CA PHE A 302 24.70 20.70 26.85
C PHE A 302 23.81 19.63 27.50
N SER A 303 24.36 18.87 28.44
CA SER A 303 23.60 17.89 29.22
C SER A 303 22.50 18.54 30.05
N GLN A 304 22.73 19.75 30.57
CA GLN A 304 21.71 20.53 31.29
C GLN A 304 20.60 21.04 30.36
N ALA A 305 20.92 21.48 29.14
CA ALA A 305 19.93 21.84 28.13
C ALA A 305 19.06 20.64 27.71
N LEU A 306 19.68 19.47 27.51
CA LEU A 306 18.98 18.20 27.25
C LEU A 306 18.07 17.79 28.41
N LYS A 307 18.55 17.89 29.66
CA LYS A 307 17.73 17.64 30.85
C LYS A 307 16.55 18.59 30.97
N ARG A 308 16.75 19.89 30.71
CA ARG A 308 15.67 20.89 30.70
C ARG A 308 14.59 20.52 29.68
N MET A 309 14.96 20.15 28.45
CA MET A 309 13.98 19.70 27.44
C MET A 309 13.26 18.39 27.81
N ALA A 310 13.92 17.49 28.53
CA ALA A 310 13.27 16.27 29.04
C ALA A 310 12.23 16.59 30.11
N THR A 311 12.48 17.60 30.97
CA THR A 311 11.55 18.06 32.02
C THR A 311 10.48 19.02 31.53
N ASP A 312 10.73 19.76 30.44
CA ASP A 312 9.78 20.74 29.86
C ASP A 312 8.65 20.09 29.07
N LYS A 313 8.81 18.79 28.72
CA LYS A 313 7.67 17.94 28.42
C LYS A 313 6.86 17.77 29.70
N LYS A 314 5.99 18.74 30.00
CA LYS A 314 4.91 18.59 30.98
C LYS A 314 4.27 17.22 30.75
N PRO A 315 3.89 16.48 31.82
CA PRO A 315 3.02 15.33 31.69
C PRO A 315 1.64 15.86 31.27
N GLY A 316 1.50 16.30 30.01
CA GLY A 316 0.21 16.44 29.37
C GLY A 316 -0.41 15.07 29.46
N GLY A 317 -1.40 14.92 30.33
CA GLY A 317 -1.98 13.63 30.70
C GLY A 317 -2.22 12.81 29.45
N SER A 318 -1.87 11.52 29.50
CA SER A 318 -2.00 10.60 28.36
C SER A 318 -3.37 10.78 27.70
N TYR A 319 -3.42 11.59 26.65
CA TYR A 319 -4.67 11.87 25.96
C TYR A 319 -4.99 10.59 25.21
N PHE A 320 -6.00 9.87 25.68
CA PHE A 320 -6.41 8.61 25.07
C PHE A 320 -7.11 8.90 23.74
N TYR A 321 -7.20 7.93 22.81
CA TYR A 321 -7.86 8.11 21.50
C TYR A 321 -9.29 8.67 21.60
N ILE A 322 -10.00 8.41 22.71
CA ILE A 322 -11.32 8.97 23.02
C ILE A 322 -11.32 10.52 23.02
N SER A 323 -10.18 11.15 23.34
CA SER A 323 -10.03 12.61 23.31
C SER A 323 -10.29 13.22 21.92
N LEU A 324 -10.05 12.46 20.84
CA LEU A 324 -10.33 12.89 19.46
C LEU A 324 -11.83 13.11 19.19
N PHE A 325 -12.70 12.44 19.94
CA PHE A 325 -14.15 12.46 19.77
C PHE A 325 -14.87 13.27 20.85
N ARG A 326 -14.11 13.89 21.77
CA ARG A 326 -14.64 14.58 22.95
C ARG A 326 -15.43 15.83 22.58
N THR A 327 -14.88 16.66 21.70
CA THR A 327 -15.45 17.96 21.34
C THR A 327 -16.11 17.91 19.97
N PRO A 328 -17.18 18.68 19.71
CA PRO A 328 -17.98 18.54 18.49
C PRO A 328 -17.19 18.87 17.22
N VAL A 329 -16.31 19.88 17.28
CA VAL A 329 -15.45 20.27 16.15
C VAL A 329 -14.40 19.19 15.87
N LEU A 330 -13.72 18.69 16.90
CA LEU A 330 -12.69 17.65 16.75
C LEU A 330 -13.28 16.31 16.31
N ARG A 331 -14.50 15.98 16.77
CA ARG A 331 -15.27 14.83 16.32
C ARG A 331 -15.60 14.94 14.84
N LYS A 332 -16.06 16.12 14.38
CA LYS A 332 -16.33 16.36 12.95
C LYS A 332 -15.06 16.19 12.12
N ILE A 333 -13.94 16.78 12.55
CA ILE A 333 -12.65 16.63 11.88
C ILE A 333 -12.27 15.15 11.82
N SER A 334 -12.31 14.43 12.93
CA SER A 334 -11.90 13.02 13.00
C SER A 334 -12.77 12.09 12.15
N LEU A 335 -14.09 12.26 12.15
CA LEU A 335 -14.97 11.47 11.30
C LEU A 335 -14.72 11.78 9.82
N CYS A 336 -14.59 13.06 9.45
CA CYS A 336 -14.33 13.45 8.06
C CYS A 336 -12.95 12.97 7.58
N THR A 337 -11.90 13.11 8.39
CA THR A 337 -10.57 12.60 8.04
C THR A 337 -10.56 11.09 7.96
N GLY A 338 -11.27 10.38 8.84
CA GLY A 338 -11.44 8.92 8.76
C GLY A 338 -12.03 8.47 7.43
N VAL A 339 -13.14 9.09 7.00
CA VAL A 339 -13.78 8.79 5.70
C VAL A 339 -12.85 9.09 4.52
N VAL A 340 -12.14 10.22 4.56
CA VAL A 340 -11.17 10.59 3.51
C VAL A 340 -10.03 9.58 3.43
N TRP A 341 -9.44 9.20 4.57
CA TRP A 341 -8.37 8.20 4.63
C TRP A 341 -8.81 6.81 4.17
N PHE A 342 -10.03 6.42 4.53
CA PHE A 342 -10.64 5.20 4.02
C PHE A 342 -10.71 5.24 2.50
N GLY A 343 -11.32 6.27 1.92
CA GLY A 343 -11.51 6.39 0.48
C GLY A 343 -10.20 6.49 -0.31
N VAL A 344 -9.22 7.24 0.21
CA VAL A 344 -7.87 7.33 -0.37
C VAL A 344 -7.21 5.95 -0.45
N SER A 345 -7.19 5.22 0.66
CA SER A 345 -6.54 3.91 0.73
C SER A 345 -7.28 2.85 -0.08
N PHE A 346 -8.59 2.80 0.06
CA PHE A 346 -9.47 1.90 -0.66
C PHE A 346 -9.33 2.06 -2.19
N SER A 347 -9.36 3.30 -2.69
CA SER A 347 -9.22 3.58 -4.12
C SER A 347 -7.80 3.31 -4.61
N TYR A 348 -6.78 3.69 -3.84
CA TYR A 348 -5.38 3.46 -4.22
C TYR A 348 -5.07 1.96 -4.37
N TYR A 349 -5.42 1.15 -3.38
CA TYR A 349 -5.17 -0.28 -3.43
C TYR A 349 -6.10 -0.98 -4.42
N GLY A 350 -7.37 -0.56 -4.53
CA GLY A 350 -8.29 -1.08 -5.55
C GLY A 350 -7.75 -0.90 -6.97
N MET A 351 -7.29 0.31 -7.33
CA MET A 351 -6.65 0.55 -8.63
C MET A 351 -5.32 -0.19 -8.77
N SER A 352 -4.51 -0.24 -7.72
CA SER A 352 -3.19 -0.91 -7.78
C SER A 352 -3.30 -2.42 -7.92
N MET A 353 -4.40 -3.02 -7.44
CA MET A 353 -4.65 -4.47 -7.55
C MET A 353 -5.39 -4.85 -8.83
N ASN A 354 -6.19 -3.93 -9.38
CA ASN A 354 -6.83 -4.13 -10.68
C ASN A 354 -5.85 -3.81 -11.82
N LEU A 355 -4.98 -4.75 -12.18
CA LEU A 355 -3.97 -4.57 -13.25
C LEU A 355 -4.42 -5.09 -14.62
N THR A 356 -5.58 -5.73 -14.70
CA THR A 356 -6.12 -6.37 -15.90
C THR A 356 -7.21 -5.49 -16.54
N GLY A 357 -7.52 -5.71 -17.83
CA GLY A 357 -8.63 -5.00 -18.51
C GLY A 357 -8.29 -3.64 -19.14
N PHE A 358 -7.01 -3.23 -19.14
CA PHE A 358 -6.52 -2.04 -19.87
C PHE A 358 -5.82 -2.38 -21.19
N GLY A 359 -5.78 -3.67 -21.55
CA GLY A 359 -5.05 -4.26 -22.69
C GLY A 359 -3.54 -3.99 -22.73
N LEU A 360 -2.97 -3.65 -21.57
CA LEU A 360 -1.56 -3.79 -21.29
C LEU A 360 -1.31 -5.14 -20.61
N ASN A 361 -0.09 -5.67 -20.76
CA ASN A 361 0.35 -6.83 -19.98
C ASN A 361 0.43 -6.45 -18.48
N ILE A 362 0.11 -7.37 -17.57
CA ILE A 362 0.13 -7.17 -16.11
C ILE A 362 1.44 -6.53 -15.61
N TYR A 363 2.59 -6.93 -16.14
CA TYR A 363 3.90 -6.37 -15.76
C TYR A 363 4.02 -4.90 -16.18
N LEU A 364 3.60 -4.58 -17.41
CA LEU A 364 3.68 -3.23 -17.95
C LEU A 364 2.68 -2.30 -17.25
N SER A 365 1.46 -2.78 -16.96
CA SER A 365 0.47 -2.06 -16.15
C SER A 365 1.05 -1.64 -14.81
N GLN A 366 1.65 -2.57 -14.06
CA GLN A 366 2.26 -2.29 -12.76
C GLN A 366 3.43 -1.29 -12.88
N PHE A 367 4.29 -1.45 -13.90
CA PHE A 367 5.43 -0.55 -14.10
C PHE A 367 4.98 0.88 -14.41
N VAL A 368 4.03 1.06 -15.33
CA VAL A 368 3.51 2.38 -15.71
C VAL A 368 2.76 3.03 -14.55
N PHE A 369 2.02 2.24 -13.76
CA PHE A 369 1.40 2.71 -12.52
C PHE A 369 2.43 3.20 -11.50
N GLY A 370 3.60 2.57 -11.41
CA GLY A 370 4.71 3.07 -10.59
C GLY A 370 5.34 4.36 -11.15
N VAL A 371 5.49 4.46 -12.47
CA VAL A 371 6.09 5.62 -13.14
C VAL A 371 5.24 6.89 -12.93
N ILE A 372 3.92 6.81 -13.10
CA ILE A 372 3.02 7.99 -13.01
C ILE A 372 2.94 8.58 -11.60
N GLU A 373 3.25 7.81 -10.56
CA GLU A 373 3.26 8.30 -9.18
C GLU A 373 4.31 9.40 -8.96
N ILE A 374 5.47 9.31 -9.63
CA ILE A 374 6.57 10.27 -9.48
C ILE A 374 6.17 11.69 -9.94
N PRO A 375 5.72 11.90 -11.19
CA PRO A 375 5.28 13.22 -11.63
C PRO A 375 4.05 13.69 -10.86
N ALA A 376 3.12 12.80 -10.50
CA ALA A 376 1.96 13.16 -9.69
C ALA A 376 2.37 13.78 -8.34
N LYS A 377 3.32 13.17 -7.63
CA LYS A 377 3.89 13.71 -6.37
C LYS A 377 4.51 15.09 -6.55
N MET A 378 5.28 15.29 -7.62
CA MET A 378 5.94 16.57 -7.91
C MET A 378 4.93 17.68 -8.21
N VAL A 379 3.93 17.39 -9.04
CA VAL A 379 2.86 18.33 -9.36
C VAL A 379 2.07 18.70 -8.11
N MET A 380 1.71 17.71 -7.28
CA MET A 380 0.97 17.96 -6.05
C MET A 380 1.72 18.82 -5.04
N TYR A 381 3.03 18.64 -4.92
CA TYR A 381 3.84 19.50 -4.06
C TYR A 381 3.67 20.99 -4.40
N VAL A 382 3.64 21.35 -5.68
CA VAL A 382 3.41 22.71 -6.14
C VAL A 382 1.94 23.12 -5.95
N LEU A 383 1.01 22.22 -6.29
CA LEU A 383 -0.43 22.50 -6.27
C LEU A 383 -0.95 22.79 -4.85
N VAL A 384 -0.50 22.03 -3.86
CA VAL A 384 -0.89 22.18 -2.45
C VAL A 384 -0.50 23.54 -1.88
N ASN A 385 0.62 24.11 -2.36
CA ASN A 385 1.08 25.43 -1.95
C ASN A 385 0.28 26.57 -2.59
N ARG A 386 -0.23 26.41 -3.82
CA ARG A 386 -0.98 27.46 -4.53
C ARG A 386 -2.49 27.39 -4.30
N VAL A 387 -3.09 26.22 -4.45
CA VAL A 387 -4.56 26.01 -4.42
C VAL A 387 -5.04 25.70 -2.99
N GLY A 388 -4.13 25.25 -2.13
CA GLY A 388 -4.41 24.84 -0.76
C GLY A 388 -4.77 23.36 -0.64
N ARG A 389 -4.60 22.81 0.58
CA ARG A 389 -4.70 21.38 0.88
C ARG A 389 -6.10 20.83 0.68
N ARG A 390 -7.12 21.54 1.17
CA ARG A 390 -8.53 21.11 1.11
C ARG A 390 -9.01 20.87 -0.31
N GLN A 391 -8.80 21.85 -1.19
CA GLN A 391 -9.23 21.77 -2.59
C GLN A 391 -8.43 20.70 -3.33
N SER A 392 -7.12 20.64 -3.10
CA SER A 392 -6.24 19.62 -3.68
C SER A 392 -6.70 18.20 -3.30
N GLN A 393 -7.03 17.95 -2.03
CA GLN A 393 -7.50 16.66 -1.55
C GLN A 393 -8.86 16.27 -2.16
N ALA A 394 -9.81 17.20 -2.17
CA ALA A 394 -11.16 16.92 -2.67
C ALA A 394 -11.15 16.61 -4.17
N TRP A 395 -10.50 17.45 -4.98
CA TRP A 395 -10.48 17.29 -6.43
C TRP A 395 -9.67 16.09 -6.89
N THR A 396 -8.53 15.78 -6.25
CA THR A 396 -7.75 14.59 -6.63
C THR A 396 -8.54 13.30 -6.39
N LEU A 397 -9.30 13.19 -5.30
CA LEU A 397 -10.19 12.05 -5.05
C LEU A 397 -11.37 11.98 -6.02
N ILE A 398 -12.04 13.11 -6.27
CA ILE A 398 -13.16 13.16 -7.21
C ILE A 398 -12.69 12.79 -8.62
N LEU A 399 -11.57 13.36 -9.09
CA LEU A 399 -10.98 13.04 -10.39
C LEU A 399 -10.55 11.58 -10.48
N THR A 400 -10.04 10.99 -9.39
CA THR A 400 -9.75 9.55 -9.32
C THR A 400 -11.02 8.73 -9.57
N GLY A 401 -12.11 9.03 -8.85
CA GLY A 401 -13.39 8.35 -9.02
C GLY A 401 -13.97 8.53 -10.43
N LEU A 402 -13.90 9.74 -10.98
CA LEU A 402 -14.33 10.02 -12.36
C LEU A 402 -13.53 9.24 -13.40
N CYS A 403 -12.21 9.08 -13.23
CA CYS A 403 -11.39 8.25 -14.12
C CYS A 403 -11.79 6.78 -14.05
N ILE A 404 -12.07 6.26 -12.85
CA ILE A 404 -12.57 4.88 -12.67
C ILE A 404 -13.93 4.73 -13.35
N GLY A 405 -14.87 5.65 -13.11
CA GLY A 405 -16.19 5.63 -13.75
C GLY A 405 -16.12 5.76 -15.28
N ALA A 406 -15.24 6.60 -15.80
CA ALA A 406 -15.02 6.73 -17.24
C ALA A 406 -14.52 5.40 -17.86
N ASN A 407 -13.62 4.68 -17.18
CA ASN A 407 -13.14 3.37 -17.64
C ASN A 407 -14.24 2.30 -17.71
N VAL A 408 -15.28 2.39 -16.86
CA VAL A 408 -16.46 1.50 -16.94
C VAL A 408 -17.23 1.72 -18.24
N VAL A 409 -17.39 2.99 -18.63
CA VAL A 409 -18.22 3.39 -19.78
C VAL A 409 -17.50 3.18 -21.12
N ILE A 410 -16.17 3.32 -21.14
CA ILE A 410 -15.39 3.18 -22.37
C ILE A 410 -15.41 1.71 -22.86
N PRO A 411 -15.82 1.43 -24.11
CA PRO A 411 -15.86 0.07 -24.64
C PRO A 411 -14.47 -0.61 -24.64
N LYS A 412 -14.43 -1.95 -24.49
CA LYS A 412 -13.18 -2.74 -24.50
C LYS A 412 -12.35 -2.55 -25.78
N SER A 413 -12.97 -2.18 -26.90
CA SER A 413 -12.30 -1.92 -28.19
C SER A 413 -11.33 -0.73 -28.16
N PHE A 414 -11.58 0.28 -27.33
CA PHE A 414 -10.71 1.46 -27.21
C PHE A 414 -9.65 1.26 -26.12
N THR A 415 -8.82 0.25 -26.31
CA THR A 415 -7.80 -0.17 -25.33
C THR A 415 -6.86 0.97 -24.92
N SER A 416 -6.30 1.71 -25.88
CA SER A 416 -5.35 2.80 -25.59
C SER A 416 -5.98 3.90 -24.74
N LEU A 417 -7.25 4.25 -24.99
CA LEU A 417 -7.97 5.26 -24.22
C LEU A 417 -8.19 4.78 -22.78
N ARG A 418 -8.59 3.52 -22.59
CA ARG A 418 -8.74 2.91 -21.26
C ARG A 418 -7.43 2.94 -20.48
N SER A 419 -6.31 2.59 -21.12
CA SER A 419 -5.00 2.64 -20.47
C SER A 419 -4.65 4.07 -20.02
N VAL A 420 -4.80 5.07 -20.88
CA VAL A 420 -4.49 6.47 -20.56
C VAL A 420 -5.33 6.98 -19.38
N VAL A 421 -6.64 6.72 -19.39
CA VAL A 421 -7.54 7.12 -18.32
C VAL A 421 -7.21 6.40 -17.00
N ALA A 422 -6.88 5.11 -17.05
CA ALA A 422 -6.46 4.34 -15.88
C ALA A 422 -5.15 4.86 -15.27
N ILE A 423 -4.15 5.15 -16.10
CA ILE A 423 -2.85 5.70 -15.67
C ILE A 423 -3.05 7.08 -15.03
N MET A 424 -3.87 7.94 -15.65
CA MET A 424 -4.18 9.25 -15.11
C MET A 424 -4.93 9.15 -13.76
N GLY A 425 -5.92 8.27 -13.65
CA GLY A 425 -6.62 8.00 -12.40
C GLY A 425 -5.69 7.49 -11.30
N LYS A 426 -4.74 6.61 -11.64
CA LYS A 426 -3.72 6.12 -10.69
C LYS A 426 -2.82 7.27 -10.19
N GLY A 427 -2.43 8.18 -11.08
CA GLY A 427 -1.70 9.39 -10.72
C GLY A 427 -2.48 10.29 -9.75
N PHE A 428 -3.78 10.53 -10.01
CA PHE A 428 -4.64 11.28 -9.10
C PHE A 428 -4.85 10.59 -7.75
N SER A 429 -4.93 9.26 -7.74
CA SER A 429 -5.05 8.47 -6.51
C SER A 429 -3.81 8.63 -5.62
N GLU A 430 -2.62 8.57 -6.21
CA GLU A 430 -1.38 8.80 -5.48
C GLU A 430 -1.24 10.26 -4.98
N ALA A 431 -1.66 11.21 -5.82
CA ALA A 431 -1.73 12.61 -5.46
C ALA A 431 -2.60 12.85 -4.22
N ALA A 432 -3.76 12.17 -4.14
CA ALA A 432 -4.63 12.17 -2.97
C ALA A 432 -3.98 11.51 -1.75
N PHE A 433 -3.23 10.41 -1.94
CA PHE A 433 -2.49 9.73 -0.87
C PHE A 433 -1.39 10.60 -0.27
N THR A 434 -0.64 11.32 -1.11
CA THR A 434 0.40 12.25 -0.66
C THR A 434 -0.19 13.45 0.07
N THR A 435 -1.29 14.02 -0.45
CA THR A 435 -1.92 15.22 0.12
C THR A 435 -2.57 14.93 1.47
N VAL A 436 -3.16 13.75 1.66
CA VAL A 436 -3.88 13.43 2.91
C VAL A 436 -2.93 13.33 4.10
N PHE A 437 -1.70 12.83 3.93
CA PHE A 437 -0.68 12.82 5.00
C PHE A 437 -0.36 14.23 5.49
N LEU A 438 -0.09 15.14 4.56
CA LEU A 438 0.22 16.53 4.88
C LEU A 438 -0.99 17.20 5.54
N TYR A 439 -2.17 17.05 4.94
CA TYR A 439 -3.38 17.69 5.44
C TYR A 439 -3.73 17.23 6.85
N THR A 440 -3.60 15.94 7.15
CA THR A 440 -3.89 15.39 8.47
C THR A 440 -2.94 15.93 9.55
N SER A 441 -1.66 16.11 9.20
CA SER A 441 -0.68 16.70 10.13
C SER A 441 -0.98 18.17 10.48
N GLU A 442 -1.65 18.91 9.59
CA GLU A 442 -2.03 20.31 9.79
C GLU A 442 -3.40 20.47 10.48
N LEU A 443 -4.28 19.46 10.39
CA LEU A 443 -5.63 19.49 10.94
C LEU A 443 -5.68 19.25 12.45
N TYR A 444 -4.83 18.37 12.97
CA TYR A 444 -4.83 18.01 14.37
C TYR A 444 -3.93 18.93 15.21
N PRO A 445 -4.37 19.29 16.43
CA PRO A 445 -3.58 20.12 17.32
C PRO A 445 -2.33 19.35 17.74
N THR A 446 -1.24 20.07 18.00
CA THR A 446 0.07 19.46 18.24
C THR A 446 0.04 18.39 19.35
N ILE A 447 -0.79 18.58 20.37
CA ILE A 447 -0.97 17.64 21.50
C ILE A 447 -1.67 16.33 21.08
N LEU A 448 -2.59 16.37 20.10
CA LEU A 448 -3.37 15.21 19.64
C LEU A 448 -2.95 14.68 18.26
N ARG A 449 -1.99 15.34 17.60
CA ARG A 449 -1.57 15.02 16.23
C ARG A 449 -1.17 13.56 16.05
N GLN A 450 -0.39 13.01 16.98
CA GLN A 450 0.04 11.62 16.91
C GLN A 450 -1.13 10.64 17.02
N ASN A 451 -2.08 10.91 17.92
CA ASN A 451 -3.28 10.09 18.09
C ASN A 451 -4.19 10.18 16.87
N GLY A 452 -4.37 11.38 16.32
CA GLY A 452 -5.15 11.62 15.10
C GLY A 452 -4.57 10.87 13.90
N MET A 453 -3.27 10.98 13.68
CA MET A 453 -2.54 10.25 12.63
C MET A 453 -2.64 8.72 12.82
N GLY A 454 -2.56 8.24 14.06
CA GLY A 454 -2.73 6.82 14.39
C GLY A 454 -4.14 6.30 14.07
N TYR A 455 -5.18 7.04 14.48
CA TYR A 455 -6.57 6.73 14.15
C TYR A 455 -6.80 6.70 12.64
N THR A 456 -6.39 7.74 11.92
CA THR A 456 -6.59 7.80 10.47
C THR A 456 -5.80 6.72 9.72
N SER A 457 -4.59 6.38 10.20
CA SER A 457 -3.80 5.28 9.64
C SER A 457 -4.51 3.94 9.82
N PHE A 458 -5.09 3.67 10.99
CA PHE A 458 -5.89 2.47 11.23
C PHE A 458 -7.06 2.37 10.25
N VAL A 459 -7.84 3.45 10.08
CA VAL A 459 -8.96 3.50 9.13
C VAL A 459 -8.50 3.33 7.68
N ALA A 460 -7.35 3.90 7.31
CA ALA A 460 -6.76 3.69 6.00
C ALA A 460 -6.40 2.22 5.76
N ARG A 461 -5.85 1.52 6.76
CA ARG A 461 -5.50 0.09 6.62
C ARG A 461 -6.73 -0.80 6.54
N LEU A 462 -7.83 -0.44 7.21
CA LEU A 462 -9.13 -1.09 6.97
C LEU A 462 -9.60 -0.92 5.52
N GLY A 463 -9.47 0.29 4.95
CA GLY A 463 -9.75 0.52 3.52
C GLY A 463 -8.90 -0.35 2.60
N GLY A 464 -7.60 -0.50 2.89
CA GLY A 464 -6.71 -1.38 2.12
C GLY A 464 -7.06 -2.87 2.27
N ALA A 465 -7.52 -3.30 3.44
CA ALA A 465 -7.96 -4.69 3.67
C ALA A 465 -9.25 -5.04 2.94
N LEU A 466 -10.20 -4.09 2.87
CA LEU A 466 -11.47 -4.29 2.18
C LEU A 466 -11.37 -4.15 0.65
N ALA A 467 -10.37 -3.42 0.14
CA ALA A 467 -10.17 -3.22 -1.28
C ALA A 467 -10.14 -4.52 -2.11
N PRO A 468 -9.32 -5.55 -1.81
CA PRO A 468 -9.29 -6.78 -2.60
C PRO A 468 -10.60 -7.59 -2.54
N LEU A 469 -11.32 -7.56 -1.41
CA LEU A 469 -12.59 -8.30 -1.27
C LEU A 469 -13.67 -7.79 -2.21
N VAL A 470 -13.58 -6.53 -2.61
CA VAL A 470 -14.54 -5.90 -3.52
C VAL A 470 -14.50 -6.52 -4.91
N PHE A 471 -13.39 -7.14 -5.32
CA PHE A 471 -13.35 -7.88 -6.58
C PHE A 471 -14.33 -9.05 -6.65
N LEU A 472 -14.74 -9.61 -5.51
CA LEU A 472 -15.72 -10.70 -5.45
C LEU A 472 -17.15 -10.25 -5.81
N LEU A 473 -17.40 -8.93 -5.85
CA LEU A 473 -18.70 -8.39 -6.26
C LEU A 473 -18.95 -8.50 -7.77
N ASP A 474 -17.95 -8.89 -8.56
CA ASP A 474 -18.10 -9.08 -10.01
C ASP A 474 -19.04 -10.25 -10.39
N GLU A 475 -19.29 -11.18 -9.46
CA GLU A 475 -20.28 -12.26 -9.61
C GLU A 475 -21.71 -11.74 -9.67
N VAL A 476 -22.02 -10.68 -8.91
CA VAL A 476 -23.34 -10.06 -8.89
C VAL A 476 -23.51 -9.20 -10.14
N TRP A 477 -22.53 -8.36 -10.43
CA TRP A 477 -22.50 -7.54 -11.63
C TRP A 477 -21.05 -7.20 -11.99
N ARG A 478 -20.63 -7.52 -13.22
CA ARG A 478 -19.24 -7.40 -13.70
C ARG A 478 -18.60 -6.03 -13.45
N SER A 479 -19.36 -4.95 -13.51
CA SER A 479 -18.88 -3.58 -13.29
C SER A 479 -19.04 -3.08 -11.84
N LEU A 480 -19.63 -3.86 -10.95
CA LEU A 480 -19.91 -3.48 -9.57
C LEU A 480 -18.64 -3.12 -8.77
N PRO A 481 -17.51 -3.85 -8.87
CA PRO A 481 -16.28 -3.45 -8.19
C PRO A 481 -15.83 -2.04 -8.59
N GLU A 482 -15.78 -1.75 -9.89
CA GLU A 482 -15.37 -0.42 -10.40
C GLU A 482 -16.34 0.68 -9.96
N VAL A 483 -17.65 0.42 -9.98
CA VAL A 483 -18.67 1.36 -9.49
C VAL A 483 -18.53 1.63 -7.99
N THR A 484 -18.18 0.62 -7.18
CA THR A 484 -17.95 0.82 -5.75
C THR A 484 -16.68 1.62 -5.46
N TYR A 485 -15.57 1.40 -6.18
CA TYR A 485 -14.39 2.24 -6.05
C TYR A 485 -14.69 3.69 -6.46
N CYS A 486 -15.40 3.87 -7.57
CA CYS A 486 -15.84 5.19 -8.04
C CYS A 486 -16.70 5.92 -6.99
N SER A 487 -17.73 5.26 -6.46
CA SER A 487 -18.64 5.89 -5.50
C SER A 487 -17.95 6.25 -4.19
N VAL A 488 -17.11 5.36 -3.66
CA VAL A 488 -16.32 5.63 -2.45
C VAL A 488 -15.34 6.79 -2.67
N ALA A 489 -14.66 6.84 -3.81
CA ALA A 489 -13.73 7.92 -4.15
C ALA A 489 -14.45 9.29 -4.25
N VAL A 490 -15.59 9.36 -4.94
CA VAL A 490 -16.35 10.60 -5.10
C VAL A 490 -16.99 11.05 -3.77
N CYS A 491 -17.58 10.13 -3.00
CA CYS A 491 -18.16 10.42 -1.69
C CYS A 491 -17.08 10.92 -0.72
N SER A 492 -15.95 10.24 -0.64
CA SER A 492 -14.83 10.66 0.24
C SER A 492 -14.22 12.00 -0.19
N GLY A 493 -14.07 12.24 -1.49
CA GLY A 493 -13.64 13.54 -2.02
C GLY A 493 -14.63 14.67 -1.68
N THR A 494 -15.93 14.38 -1.71
CA THR A 494 -16.98 15.35 -1.32
C THR A 494 -16.92 15.66 0.18
N VAL A 495 -16.72 14.64 1.02
CA VAL A 495 -16.52 14.82 2.47
C VAL A 495 -15.28 15.67 2.76
N ALA A 496 -14.24 15.61 1.94
CA ALA A 496 -13.05 16.44 2.11
C ALA A 496 -13.35 17.95 2.04
N PHE A 497 -14.43 18.39 1.39
CA PHE A 497 -14.83 19.81 1.40
C PHE A 497 -15.34 20.29 2.76
N LEU A 498 -15.85 19.38 3.61
CA LEU A 498 -16.35 19.68 4.95
C LEU A 498 -15.21 19.95 5.95
N LEU A 499 -13.98 19.60 5.59
CA LEU A 499 -12.80 19.84 6.40
C LEU A 499 -12.38 21.32 6.37
N PRO A 500 -11.76 21.84 7.45
CA PRO A 500 -11.35 23.23 7.54
C PRO A 500 -10.15 23.54 6.62
N LYS A 501 -10.09 24.78 6.12
CA LYS A 501 -8.94 25.24 5.31
C LYS A 501 -7.71 25.43 6.20
N THR A 502 -6.56 24.90 5.79
CA THR A 502 -5.28 25.05 6.51
C THR A 502 -4.29 26.02 5.86
N LEU A 503 -4.54 26.46 4.61
CA LEU A 503 -3.65 27.37 3.91
C LEU A 503 -3.55 28.73 4.64
N ASN A 504 -2.32 29.19 4.90
CA ASN A 504 -1.99 30.45 5.58
C ASN A 504 -2.57 30.59 6.99
N ARG A 505 -2.86 29.48 7.69
CA ARG A 505 -3.24 29.48 9.10
C ARG A 505 -2.11 28.94 9.96
N CYS A 506 -1.97 29.47 11.18
CA CYS A 506 -1.08 28.90 12.19
C CYS A 506 -1.52 27.48 12.54
N LEU A 507 -0.55 26.61 12.83
CA LEU A 507 -0.83 25.25 13.29
C LEU A 507 -1.47 25.31 14.69
N PRO A 508 -2.59 24.60 14.92
CA PRO A 508 -3.19 24.58 16.25
C PRO A 508 -2.24 23.90 17.25
N GLU A 509 -1.98 24.57 18.37
CA GLU A 509 -1.13 24.05 19.44
C GLU A 509 -1.99 23.33 20.48
N GLY A 510 -3.12 23.93 20.86
CA GLY A 510 -4.10 23.41 21.82
C GLY A 510 -5.43 22.96 21.20
N ILE A 511 -6.28 22.34 22.04
CA ILE A 511 -7.67 22.00 21.66
C ILE A 511 -8.50 23.29 21.51
N GLU A 512 -8.22 24.29 22.36
CA GLU A 512 -8.87 25.61 22.37
C GLU A 512 -8.64 26.40 21.07
N ASP A 513 -7.57 26.12 20.31
CA ASP A 513 -7.29 26.78 19.03
C ASP A 513 -8.19 26.27 17.88
N ILE A 514 -8.91 25.16 18.10
CA ILE A 514 -9.76 24.48 17.11
C ILE A 514 -11.25 24.69 17.41
N GLU A 515 -11.60 24.87 18.68
CA GLU A 515 -12.96 25.21 19.13
C GLU A 515 -13.30 26.66 18.80
#